data_AF-H0HWV6-F1
#
_entry.id   AF-H0HWV6-F1
#
_cell.length_a   1.000
_cell.length_b   1.000
_cell.length_c   1.000
_cell.angle_alpha   90.00
_cell.angle_beta   90.00
_cell.angle_gamma   90.00
#
_symmetry.space_group_name_H-M   'P 1'
#
loop_
_entity.id
_entity.type
_entity.pdbx_description
1 polymer ?
#
loop_
_entity_poly.entity_id
_entity_poly.type
_entity_poly.pdbx_seq_one_letter_code
_entity_poly.pdbx_strand_id
1 'polypeptide(L)'
;MMTGQKLFVLPYDGIAPQLASAPVYTGAHASVLGRATIGRDAWLGIHSVIRADGHDVTIGNQFRLGARATVHIAHDVFPTHIGNGVTAGANSIIHACDVGDRCHIGRDVIILDGSKVPDDVALADGAIVFPRSILESGWVYQGQPAKPVRRLETGELDALHARSHREPDEMAASLQLNGSIDTAGPLFRAATASTSGRIVAGADVGIWFSCDLDAGRHEISVGERTNIQDNTIIRCVEQPVTIGWESTIGHNVRMNDCVVGSRSLVGMGAILAEGTVVEDDVLLAAGAHTIKGQRIASGWLYGGDPAKKLSPLDDRKRGVIAAIWPMYCMYARKFDDQQREQHSQGN
;
A
#
# COMPACT_ATOMS: atom_id res chain seq x y z
N MET A 1 -28.87 6.31 4.20
CA MET A 1 -28.14 5.77 3.05
C MET A 1 -26.92 6.65 2.85
N MET A 2 -25.71 6.16 3.15
CA MET A 2 -24.49 6.91 2.83
C MET A 2 -24.36 6.90 1.31
N THR A 3 -24.54 8.05 0.68
CA THR A 3 -24.32 8.22 -0.77
C THR A 3 -22.84 8.03 -1.03
N GLY A 4 -22.46 6.93 -1.69
CA GLY A 4 -21.07 6.70 -2.11
C GLY A 4 -20.56 7.84 -2.98
N GLN A 5 -19.27 8.13 -2.91
CA GLN A 5 -18.63 9.11 -3.79
C GLN A 5 -18.33 8.50 -5.16
N LYS A 6 -18.01 9.34 -6.15
CA LYS A 6 -17.56 8.87 -7.46
C LYS A 6 -16.21 8.16 -7.31
N LEU A 7 -16.13 6.93 -7.84
CA LEU A 7 -14.89 6.16 -7.89
C LEU A 7 -13.84 6.91 -8.73
N PHE A 8 -12.61 7.03 -8.20
CA PHE A 8 -11.49 7.52 -8.99
C PHE A 8 -10.98 6.39 -9.88
N VAL A 9 -11.02 6.61 -11.18
CA VAL A 9 -10.58 5.64 -12.19
C VAL A 9 -9.57 6.33 -13.08
N LEU A 10 -8.41 5.69 -13.28
CA LEU A 10 -7.35 6.18 -14.15
C LEU A 10 -6.80 5.03 -15.01
N PRO A 11 -6.74 5.18 -16.35
CA PRO A 11 -6.06 4.21 -17.20
C PRO A 11 -4.56 4.18 -16.93
N TYR A 12 -3.92 3.09 -17.35
CA TYR A 12 -2.47 2.99 -17.42
C TYR A 12 -2.10 2.39 -18.77
N ASP A 13 -1.22 3.07 -19.50
CA ASP A 13 -0.77 2.64 -20.83
C ASP A 13 -1.93 2.41 -21.82
N GLY A 14 -2.93 3.29 -21.77
CA GLY A 14 -4.14 3.22 -22.61
C GLY A 14 -5.16 2.17 -22.19
N ILE A 15 -4.93 1.42 -21.10
CA ILE A 15 -5.86 0.40 -20.62
C ILE A 15 -6.56 0.89 -19.37
N ALA A 16 -7.88 1.03 -19.47
CA ALA A 16 -8.75 1.42 -18.37
C ALA A 16 -9.22 0.20 -17.57
N PRO A 17 -9.50 0.37 -16.26
CA PRO A 17 -10.14 -0.66 -15.46
C PRO A 17 -11.49 -1.11 -16.02
N GLN A 18 -11.79 -2.40 -15.84
CA GLN A 18 -13.04 -3.03 -16.26
C GLN A 18 -13.84 -3.46 -15.03
N LEU A 19 -15.03 -2.88 -14.87
CA LEU A 19 -15.95 -3.19 -13.77
C LEU A 19 -17.17 -3.91 -14.34
N ALA A 20 -17.49 -5.11 -13.83
CA ALA A 20 -18.68 -5.85 -14.28
C ALA A 20 -20.00 -5.15 -13.90
N SER A 21 -19.99 -4.35 -12.83
CA SER A 21 -21.05 -3.43 -12.42
C SER A 21 -20.43 -2.26 -11.65
N ALA A 22 -21.19 -1.18 -11.44
CA ALA A 22 -20.78 -0.18 -10.45
C ALA A 22 -20.60 -0.86 -9.07
N PRO A 23 -19.59 -0.47 -8.28
CA PRO A 23 -19.46 -0.94 -6.90
C PRO A 23 -20.73 -0.63 -6.09
N VAL A 24 -21.14 -1.53 -5.20
CA VAL A 24 -22.29 -1.31 -4.30
C VAL A 24 -22.02 -0.20 -3.29
N TYR A 25 -20.74 0.09 -3.05
CA TYR A 25 -20.28 1.22 -2.25
C TYR A 25 -18.92 1.71 -2.75
N THR A 26 -18.71 3.01 -2.64
CA THR A 26 -17.45 3.66 -2.95
C THR A 26 -17.20 4.75 -1.93
N GLY A 27 -16.21 4.51 -1.06
CA GLY A 27 -15.70 5.48 -0.12
C GLY A 27 -14.96 6.62 -0.83
N ALA A 28 -14.74 7.72 -0.13
CA ALA A 28 -14.05 8.87 -0.70
C ALA A 28 -12.64 8.48 -1.17
N HIS A 29 -12.22 8.98 -2.33
CA HIS A 29 -10.87 8.74 -2.88
C HIS A 29 -10.52 7.26 -3.15
N ALA A 30 -11.49 6.34 -3.10
CA ALA A 30 -11.30 4.98 -3.57
C ALA A 30 -10.84 5.02 -5.05
N SER A 31 -9.77 4.28 -5.36
CA SER A 31 -9.06 4.36 -6.63
C SER A 31 -8.93 2.99 -7.28
N VAL A 32 -9.27 2.87 -8.56
CA VAL A 32 -9.01 1.68 -9.39
C VAL A 32 -8.24 2.11 -10.62
N LEU A 33 -7.10 1.48 -10.88
CA LEU A 33 -6.09 2.00 -11.80
C LEU A 33 -5.60 0.90 -12.75
N GLY A 34 -5.42 1.25 -14.02
CA GLY A 34 -4.79 0.39 -15.02
C GLY A 34 -5.56 -0.88 -15.34
N ARG A 35 -4.85 -2.01 -15.47
CA ARG A 35 -5.37 -3.31 -15.91
C ARG A 35 -6.10 -4.10 -14.81
N ALA A 36 -7.01 -3.42 -14.11
CA ALA A 36 -7.83 -4.04 -13.09
C ALA A 36 -9.14 -4.54 -13.69
N THR A 37 -9.51 -5.80 -13.43
CA THR A 37 -10.82 -6.37 -13.75
C THR A 37 -11.52 -6.75 -12.44
N ILE A 38 -12.71 -6.20 -12.20
CA ILE A 38 -13.46 -6.40 -10.95
C ILE A 38 -14.86 -6.94 -11.26
N GLY A 39 -15.23 -8.01 -10.56
CA GLY A 39 -16.55 -8.62 -10.62
C GLY A 39 -17.66 -7.74 -10.05
N ARG A 40 -18.86 -8.33 -9.94
CA ARG A 40 -20.07 -7.65 -9.46
C ARG A 40 -20.02 -7.43 -7.96
N ASP A 41 -20.82 -6.49 -7.48
CA ASP A 41 -21.08 -6.27 -6.06
C ASP A 41 -19.84 -5.93 -5.21
N ALA A 42 -18.83 -5.30 -5.82
CA ALA A 42 -17.65 -4.84 -5.11
C ALA A 42 -18.00 -3.72 -4.11
N TRP A 43 -17.38 -3.75 -2.94
CA TRP A 43 -17.45 -2.70 -1.91
C TRP A 43 -16.05 -2.13 -1.70
N LEU A 44 -15.85 -0.85 -1.99
CA LEU A 44 -14.55 -0.19 -1.94
C LEU A 44 -14.57 0.90 -0.87
N GLY A 45 -13.78 0.73 0.19
CA GLY A 45 -13.71 1.66 1.32
C GLY A 45 -12.96 2.94 0.99
N ILE A 46 -13.02 3.91 1.90
CA ILE A 46 -12.34 5.20 1.77
C ILE A 46 -10.85 4.99 1.56
N HIS A 47 -10.25 5.75 0.64
CA HIS A 47 -8.84 5.67 0.26
C HIS A 47 -8.36 4.27 -0.20
N SER A 48 -9.24 3.29 -0.38
CA SER A 48 -8.83 1.99 -0.91
C SER A 48 -8.22 2.15 -2.30
N VAL A 49 -7.16 1.38 -2.58
CA VAL A 49 -6.42 1.47 -3.86
C VAL A 49 -6.32 0.08 -4.47
N ILE A 50 -6.73 -0.04 -5.73
CA ILE A 50 -6.45 -1.20 -6.58
C ILE A 50 -5.60 -0.69 -7.75
N ARG A 51 -4.31 -1.02 -7.74
CA ARG A 51 -3.35 -0.55 -8.74
C ARG A 51 -2.82 -1.72 -9.57
N ALA A 52 -3.09 -1.69 -10.87
CA ALA A 52 -2.69 -2.72 -11.84
C ALA A 52 -1.84 -2.13 -12.97
N ASP A 53 -0.63 -1.68 -12.62
CA ASP A 53 0.38 -1.17 -13.55
C ASP A 53 1.52 -2.18 -13.73
N GLY A 54 1.96 -2.46 -14.95
CA GLY A 54 2.99 -3.50 -15.19
C GLY A 54 2.50 -4.96 -15.12
N HIS A 55 1.52 -5.30 -14.27
CA HIS A 55 0.70 -6.52 -14.39
C HIS A 55 -0.81 -6.26 -14.21
N ASP A 56 -1.62 -7.30 -14.41
CA ASP A 56 -3.06 -7.26 -14.19
C ASP A 56 -3.44 -7.60 -12.75
N VAL A 57 -4.60 -7.08 -12.36
CA VAL A 57 -5.30 -7.45 -11.14
C VAL A 57 -6.67 -7.97 -11.55
N THR A 58 -7.01 -9.19 -11.16
CA THR A 58 -8.32 -9.80 -11.43
C THR A 58 -9.01 -10.15 -10.13
N ILE A 59 -10.24 -9.66 -9.95
CA ILE A 59 -11.03 -9.79 -8.71
C ILE A 59 -12.42 -10.33 -9.04
N GLY A 60 -12.85 -11.37 -8.32
CA GLY A 60 -14.16 -11.99 -8.43
C GLY A 60 -15.33 -11.11 -7.94
N ASN A 61 -16.51 -11.72 -7.83
CA ASN A 61 -17.72 -11.06 -7.34
C ASN A 61 -17.70 -10.90 -5.81
N GLN A 62 -18.49 -9.97 -5.29
CA GLN A 62 -18.72 -9.76 -3.85
C GLN A 62 -17.41 -9.51 -3.07
N PHE A 63 -16.46 -8.82 -3.70
CA PHE A 63 -15.21 -8.43 -3.05
C PHE A 63 -15.41 -7.19 -2.18
N ARG A 64 -14.93 -7.24 -0.94
CA ARG A 64 -14.88 -6.07 -0.05
C ARG A 64 -13.43 -5.67 0.22
N LEU A 65 -13.08 -4.42 -0.11
CA LEU A 65 -11.79 -3.82 0.21
C LEU A 65 -11.98 -2.71 1.25
N GLY A 66 -11.44 -2.90 2.44
CA GLY A 66 -11.57 -1.99 3.57
C GLY A 66 -10.89 -0.63 3.35
N ALA A 67 -11.14 0.29 4.27
CA ALA A 67 -10.53 1.63 4.27
C ALA A 67 -9.00 1.54 4.19
N ARG A 68 -8.39 2.33 3.31
CA ARG A 68 -6.94 2.38 3.04
C ARG A 68 -6.31 1.02 2.70
N ALA A 69 -7.09 0.01 2.34
CA ALA A 69 -6.52 -1.25 1.91
C ALA A 69 -6.01 -1.15 0.47
N THR A 70 -4.95 -1.89 0.17
CA THR A 70 -4.20 -1.80 -1.09
C THR A 70 -4.14 -3.16 -1.77
N VAL A 71 -4.53 -3.21 -3.05
CA VAL A 71 -4.31 -4.35 -3.94
C VAL A 71 -3.34 -3.91 -5.02
N HIS A 72 -2.22 -4.62 -5.17
CA HIS A 72 -1.16 -4.25 -6.08
C HIS A 72 -0.44 -5.48 -6.64
N ILE A 73 0.48 -5.27 -7.57
CA ILE A 73 1.20 -6.28 -8.36
C ILE A 73 2.70 -6.21 -8.05
N ALA A 74 3.52 -7.09 -8.63
CA ALA A 74 4.97 -6.96 -8.62
C ALA A 74 5.51 -6.79 -10.05
N HIS A 75 5.56 -5.55 -10.54
CA HIS A 75 5.96 -5.16 -11.90
C HIS A 75 5.39 -6.11 -12.98
N ASP A 76 6.23 -6.71 -13.83
CA ASP A 76 5.88 -7.70 -14.85
C ASP A 76 6.08 -9.14 -14.35
N VAL A 77 6.34 -9.33 -13.05
CA VAL A 77 6.73 -10.62 -12.46
C VAL A 77 5.51 -11.38 -11.95
N PHE A 78 4.66 -10.73 -11.14
CA PHE A 78 3.52 -11.39 -10.51
C PHE A 78 2.23 -10.53 -10.60
N PRO A 79 1.12 -11.08 -11.14
CA PRO A 79 -0.22 -10.50 -11.03
C PRO A 79 -0.78 -10.64 -9.61
N THR A 80 -1.95 -10.05 -9.40
CA THR A 80 -2.81 -10.39 -8.25
C THR A 80 -4.15 -10.95 -8.72
N HIS A 81 -4.50 -12.13 -8.22
CA HIS A 81 -5.81 -12.75 -8.45
C HIS A 81 -6.55 -12.92 -7.13
N ILE A 82 -7.82 -12.50 -7.09
CA ILE A 82 -8.67 -12.61 -5.90
C ILE A 82 -10.00 -13.25 -6.32
N GLY A 83 -10.40 -14.29 -5.60
CA GLY A 83 -11.65 -15.02 -5.81
C GLY A 83 -12.92 -14.25 -5.42
N ASN A 84 -14.03 -14.96 -5.43
CA ASN A 84 -15.36 -14.47 -5.06
C ASN A 84 -15.56 -14.44 -3.55
N GLY A 85 -16.34 -13.48 -3.06
CA GLY A 85 -16.75 -13.41 -1.65
C GLY A 85 -15.58 -13.19 -0.69
N VAL A 86 -14.49 -12.58 -1.16
CA VAL A 86 -13.33 -12.24 -0.32
C VAL A 86 -13.58 -10.91 0.38
N THR A 87 -13.33 -10.86 1.69
CA THR A 87 -13.31 -9.60 2.44
C THR A 87 -11.89 -9.27 2.88
N ALA A 88 -11.44 -8.05 2.67
CA ALA A 88 -10.16 -7.52 3.14
C ALA A 88 -10.38 -6.33 4.07
N GLY A 89 -9.87 -6.44 5.30
CA GLY A 89 -10.03 -5.45 6.35
C GLY A 89 -9.29 -4.14 6.05
N ALA A 90 -9.53 -3.14 6.88
CA ALA A 90 -8.87 -1.84 6.76
C ALA A 90 -7.34 -1.98 6.82
N ASN A 91 -6.65 -1.15 6.03
CA ASN A 91 -5.19 -1.08 5.95
C ASN A 91 -4.49 -2.40 5.56
N SER A 92 -5.23 -3.39 5.05
CA SER A 92 -4.64 -4.62 4.53
C SER A 92 -3.96 -4.41 3.18
N ILE A 93 -3.00 -5.28 2.86
CA ILE A 93 -2.20 -5.24 1.64
C ILE A 93 -2.24 -6.62 0.98
N ILE A 94 -2.75 -6.68 -0.25
CA ILE A 94 -2.76 -7.88 -1.09
C ILE A 94 -1.81 -7.60 -2.26
N HIS A 95 -0.61 -8.15 -2.21
CA HIS A 95 0.46 -7.81 -3.14
C HIS A 95 0.94 -9.03 -3.92
N ALA A 96 0.73 -8.98 -5.23
CA ALA A 96 1.25 -9.88 -6.24
C ALA A 96 1.05 -11.37 -5.91
N CYS A 97 -0.18 -11.78 -5.56
CA CYS A 97 -0.49 -13.10 -5.02
C CYS A 97 -1.82 -13.67 -5.53
N ASP A 98 -2.04 -14.97 -5.28
CA ASP A 98 -3.32 -15.64 -5.52
C ASP A 98 -4.10 -15.78 -4.21
N VAL A 99 -5.34 -15.28 -4.17
CA VAL A 99 -6.30 -15.47 -3.07
C VAL A 99 -7.57 -16.15 -3.62
N GLY A 100 -7.95 -17.28 -3.04
CA GLY A 100 -9.10 -18.08 -3.42
C GLY A 100 -10.44 -17.50 -2.96
N ASP A 101 -11.50 -18.29 -3.12
CA ASP A 101 -12.86 -17.89 -2.80
C ASP A 101 -13.12 -17.88 -1.28
N ARG A 102 -14.02 -16.99 -0.85
CA ARG A 102 -14.55 -16.86 0.53
C ARG A 102 -13.50 -16.59 1.60
N CYS A 103 -12.26 -16.24 1.25
CA CYS A 103 -11.25 -15.90 2.23
C CYS A 103 -11.65 -14.65 3.05
N HIS A 104 -11.29 -14.67 4.33
CA HIS A 104 -11.35 -13.48 5.19
C HIS A 104 -9.93 -12.99 5.45
N ILE A 105 -9.63 -11.78 5.01
CA ILE A 105 -8.37 -11.09 5.26
C ILE A 105 -8.66 -10.03 6.31
N GLY A 106 -8.10 -10.19 7.51
CA GLY A 106 -8.25 -9.26 8.62
C GLY A 106 -7.66 -7.87 8.37
N ARG A 107 -7.79 -7.00 9.36
CA ARG A 107 -7.20 -5.65 9.36
C ARG A 107 -5.68 -5.74 9.44
N ASP A 108 -4.99 -4.79 8.82
CA ASP A 108 -3.52 -4.70 8.84
C ASP A 108 -2.79 -5.98 8.36
N VAL A 109 -3.49 -6.87 7.65
CA VAL A 109 -2.89 -8.09 7.08
C VAL A 109 -2.06 -7.73 5.86
N ILE A 110 -0.90 -8.37 5.71
CA ILE A 110 -0.01 -8.20 4.56
C ILE A 110 0.18 -9.55 3.88
N ILE A 111 -0.19 -9.66 2.60
CA ILE A 111 0.08 -10.83 1.76
C ILE A 111 1.15 -10.45 0.74
N LEU A 112 2.30 -11.13 0.79
CA LEU A 112 3.47 -10.82 -0.02
C LEU A 112 3.60 -11.70 -1.28
N ASP A 113 4.47 -11.24 -2.16
CA ASP A 113 4.63 -11.69 -3.55
C ASP A 113 4.70 -13.21 -3.73
N GLY A 114 3.99 -13.69 -4.74
CA GLY A 114 3.95 -15.09 -5.16
C GLY A 114 3.28 -16.04 -4.18
N SER A 115 2.65 -15.53 -3.12
CA SER A 115 1.94 -16.37 -2.14
C SER A 115 0.62 -16.89 -2.69
N LYS A 116 0.16 -18.02 -2.14
CA LYS A 116 -1.10 -18.67 -2.50
C LYS A 116 -1.93 -18.90 -1.25
N VAL A 117 -3.05 -18.20 -1.17
CA VAL A 117 -4.09 -18.38 -0.16
C VAL A 117 -5.24 -19.13 -0.84
N PRO A 118 -5.43 -20.44 -0.61
CA PRO A 118 -6.54 -21.17 -1.23
C PRO A 118 -7.88 -20.76 -0.64
N ASP A 119 -8.97 -21.30 -1.20
CA ASP A 119 -10.34 -21.06 -0.73
C ASP A 119 -10.50 -21.30 0.78
N ASP A 120 -11.47 -20.61 1.39
CA ASP A 120 -11.86 -20.81 2.79
C ASP A 120 -10.69 -20.66 3.79
N VAL A 121 -9.96 -19.55 3.72
CA VAL A 121 -8.91 -19.20 4.69
C VAL A 121 -9.28 -17.94 5.44
N ALA A 122 -9.04 -17.91 6.75
CA ALA A 122 -9.08 -16.67 7.52
C ALA A 122 -7.67 -16.26 7.96
N LEU A 123 -7.27 -15.04 7.64
CA LEU A 123 -6.07 -14.39 8.15
C LEU A 123 -6.51 -13.46 9.29
N ALA A 124 -6.04 -13.71 10.50
CA ALA A 124 -6.29 -12.84 11.64
C ALA A 124 -5.60 -11.47 11.46
N ASP A 125 -6.12 -10.45 12.15
CA ASP A 125 -5.56 -9.09 12.10
C ASP A 125 -4.04 -9.08 12.34
N GLY A 126 -3.33 -8.28 11.54
CA GLY A 126 -1.87 -8.13 11.60
C GLY A 126 -1.07 -9.36 11.14
N ALA A 127 -1.70 -10.39 10.58
CA ALA A 127 -0.98 -11.53 10.01
C ALA A 127 -0.16 -11.11 8.78
N ILE A 128 1.04 -11.68 8.62
CA ILE A 128 1.90 -11.45 7.46
C ILE A 128 2.19 -12.77 6.75
N VAL A 129 1.62 -12.94 5.56
CA VAL A 129 1.93 -14.07 4.67
C VAL A 129 3.22 -13.77 3.93
N PHE A 130 4.26 -14.55 4.20
CA PHE A 130 5.59 -14.33 3.65
C PHE A 130 5.68 -14.71 2.17
N PRO A 131 6.61 -14.13 1.39
CA PRO A 131 6.66 -14.33 -0.05
C PRO A 131 6.72 -15.81 -0.42
N ARG A 132 5.92 -16.21 -1.42
CA ARG A 132 5.82 -17.59 -1.95
C ARG A 132 5.30 -18.62 -0.94
N SER A 133 4.65 -18.18 0.15
CA SER A 133 3.98 -19.12 1.06
C SER A 133 2.76 -19.73 0.39
N ILE A 134 2.53 -21.02 0.62
CA ILE A 134 1.31 -21.71 0.21
C ILE A 134 0.57 -22.10 1.49
N LEU A 135 -0.62 -21.54 1.68
CA LEU A 135 -1.46 -21.82 2.84
C LEU A 135 -2.33 -23.06 2.57
N GLU A 136 -3.02 -23.51 3.60
CA GLU A 136 -3.95 -24.63 3.57
C GLU A 136 -5.38 -24.13 3.82
N SER A 137 -6.31 -24.61 3.00
CA SER A 137 -7.74 -24.30 3.11
C SER A 137 -8.35 -24.79 4.42
N GLY A 138 -9.34 -24.07 4.95
CA GLY A 138 -10.07 -24.44 6.15
C GLY A 138 -9.36 -24.07 7.46
N TRP A 139 -8.38 -23.16 7.41
CA TRP A 139 -7.57 -22.76 8.57
C TRP A 139 -7.68 -21.27 8.86
N VAL A 140 -7.57 -20.97 10.16
CA VAL A 140 -7.23 -19.64 10.66
C VAL A 140 -5.72 -19.53 10.78
N TYR A 141 -5.16 -18.47 10.21
CA TYR A 141 -3.74 -18.13 10.26
C TYR A 141 -3.52 -16.87 11.10
N GLN A 142 -2.43 -16.84 11.86
CA GLN A 142 -2.04 -15.70 12.68
C GLN A 142 -0.53 -15.50 12.71
N GLY A 143 -0.09 -14.26 12.91
CA GLY A 143 1.29 -13.90 13.24
C GLY A 143 2.13 -13.47 12.04
N GLN A 144 3.40 -13.21 12.32
CA GLN A 144 4.41 -12.77 11.35
C GLN A 144 5.70 -13.59 11.55
N PRO A 145 5.93 -14.65 10.75
CA PRO A 145 5.09 -15.11 9.62
C PRO A 145 3.76 -15.72 10.07
N ALA A 146 2.76 -15.64 9.20
CA ALA A 146 1.45 -16.24 9.40
C ALA A 146 1.56 -17.77 9.47
N LYS A 147 1.07 -18.35 10.56
CA LYS A 147 1.06 -19.81 10.79
C LYS A 147 -0.36 -20.29 11.03
N PRO A 148 -0.70 -21.53 10.61
CA PRO A 148 -2.01 -22.10 10.92
C PRO A 148 -2.11 -22.31 12.43
N VAL A 149 -3.15 -21.78 13.06
CA VAL A 149 -3.37 -21.87 14.51
C VAL A 149 -4.51 -22.80 14.90
N ARG A 150 -5.56 -22.87 14.07
CA ARG A 150 -6.68 -23.80 14.23
C ARG A 150 -7.52 -23.91 12.96
N ARG A 151 -8.32 -24.97 12.87
CA ARG A 151 -9.33 -25.10 11.81
C ARG A 151 -10.44 -24.06 11.98
N LEU A 152 -11.02 -23.67 10.85
CA LEU A 152 -12.24 -22.88 10.80
C LEU A 152 -13.42 -23.70 11.30
N GLU A 153 -14.27 -23.06 12.11
CA GLU A 153 -15.53 -23.64 12.54
C GLU A 153 -16.62 -23.44 11.47
N THR A 154 -17.65 -24.28 11.47
CA THR A 154 -18.78 -24.17 10.55
C THR A 154 -19.46 -22.81 10.68
N GLY A 155 -19.59 -22.07 9.58
CA GLY A 155 -20.21 -20.74 9.55
C GLY A 155 -19.32 -19.61 10.08
N GLU A 156 -18.07 -19.89 10.46
CA GLU A 156 -17.16 -18.88 11.01
C GLU A 156 -16.80 -17.80 9.97
N LEU A 157 -16.56 -18.19 8.71
CA LEU A 157 -16.31 -17.25 7.62
C LEU A 157 -17.51 -16.34 7.36
N ASP A 158 -18.72 -16.90 7.33
CA ASP A 158 -19.95 -16.10 7.19
C ASP A 158 -20.08 -15.07 8.31
N ALA A 159 -19.74 -15.47 9.55
CA ALA A 159 -19.75 -14.58 10.70
C ALA A 159 -18.66 -13.49 10.61
N LEU A 160 -17.47 -13.83 10.10
CA LEU A 160 -16.37 -12.88 9.84
C LEU A 160 -16.76 -11.89 8.74
N HIS A 161 -17.32 -12.35 7.63
CA HIS A 161 -17.81 -11.52 6.54
C HIS A 161 -18.93 -10.61 7.01
N ALA A 162 -19.92 -11.13 7.74
CA ALA A 162 -21.01 -10.33 8.32
C ALA A 162 -20.52 -9.28 9.32
N ARG A 163 -19.39 -9.52 10.02
CA ARG A 163 -18.72 -8.48 10.82
C ARG A 163 -18.09 -7.43 9.91
N SER A 164 -17.29 -7.85 8.92
CA SER A 164 -16.65 -6.94 7.97
C SER A 164 -17.66 -6.03 7.26
N HIS A 165 -18.80 -6.55 6.81
CA HIS A 165 -19.87 -5.74 6.19
C HIS A 165 -20.52 -4.71 7.12
N ARG A 166 -20.44 -4.90 8.44
CA ARG A 166 -20.96 -3.96 9.44
C ARG A 166 -19.91 -2.97 9.92
N GLU A 167 -18.64 -3.20 9.62
CA GLU A 167 -17.59 -2.23 9.95
C GLU A 167 -17.87 -0.93 9.20
N PRO A 168 -17.96 0.20 9.93
CA PRO A 168 -18.13 1.49 9.29
C PRO A 168 -16.92 1.77 8.40
N ASP A 169 -17.16 2.42 7.27
CA ASP A 169 -16.07 3.06 6.55
C ASP A 169 -15.56 4.20 7.46
N GLU A 170 -14.37 4.03 8.04
CA GLU A 170 -13.83 4.98 9.01
C GLU A 170 -13.72 6.37 8.36
N MET A 171 -14.23 7.41 9.03
CA MET A 171 -14.17 8.79 8.54
C MET A 171 -12.70 9.22 8.38
N ALA A 172 -12.18 9.25 7.16
CA ALA A 172 -10.98 9.99 6.86
C ALA A 172 -11.30 11.50 6.83
N ALA A 173 -10.38 12.30 7.36
CA ALA A 173 -10.39 13.74 7.13
C ALA A 173 -10.47 14.01 5.62
N SER A 174 -11.17 15.08 5.24
CA SER A 174 -11.16 15.59 3.86
C SER A 174 -9.72 15.70 3.33
N LEU A 175 -9.49 15.41 2.04
CA LEU A 175 -8.20 15.68 1.39
C LEU A 175 -7.71 17.08 1.78
N GLN A 176 -6.53 17.13 2.37
CA GLN A 176 -5.86 18.39 2.64
C GLN A 176 -4.99 18.70 1.42
N LEU A 177 -5.34 19.77 0.72
CA LEU A 177 -4.60 20.27 -0.44
C LEU A 177 -4.04 21.67 -0.18
N ASN A 178 -3.73 21.96 1.08
CA ASN A 178 -3.19 23.22 1.57
C ASN A 178 -1.65 23.19 1.73
N GLY A 179 -0.99 22.13 1.26
CA GLY A 179 0.47 22.04 1.24
C GLY A 179 1.09 22.73 0.03
N SER A 180 2.28 23.29 0.23
CA SER A 180 3.15 23.76 -0.85
C SER A 180 4.23 22.71 -1.12
N ILE A 181 4.42 22.33 -2.39
CA ILE A 181 5.49 21.42 -2.79
C ILE A 181 6.52 22.22 -3.61
N ASP A 182 7.67 22.48 -3.00
CA ASP A 182 8.83 23.05 -3.69
C ASP A 182 9.60 21.90 -4.35
N THR A 183 9.60 21.83 -5.68
CA THR A 183 10.31 20.76 -6.40
C THR A 183 11.47 21.28 -7.26
N ALA A 184 12.58 20.55 -7.24
CA ALA A 184 13.76 20.82 -8.06
C ALA A 184 13.70 20.19 -9.46
N GLY A 185 12.61 19.51 -9.83
CA GLY A 185 12.49 18.82 -11.11
C GLY A 185 11.12 18.17 -11.36
N PRO A 186 11.05 17.13 -12.20
CA PRO A 186 9.81 16.38 -12.40
C PRO A 186 9.27 15.80 -11.09
N LEU A 187 7.98 15.94 -10.86
CA LEU A 187 7.27 15.41 -9.69
C LEU A 187 5.98 14.77 -10.16
N PHE A 188 5.74 13.53 -9.74
CA PHE A 188 4.41 12.93 -9.83
C PHE A 188 3.72 13.01 -8.48
N ARG A 189 2.54 13.63 -8.45
CA ARG A 189 1.61 13.59 -7.32
C ARG A 189 0.29 13.02 -7.82
N ALA A 190 -0.10 11.88 -7.28
CA ALA A 190 -1.41 11.29 -7.57
C ALA A 190 -2.53 12.25 -7.18
N ALA A 191 -3.60 12.30 -7.97
CA ALA A 191 -4.76 13.17 -7.74
C ALA A 191 -5.49 12.87 -6.42
N THR A 192 -5.33 11.65 -5.90
CA THR A 192 -5.90 11.22 -4.61
C THR A 192 -4.93 11.34 -3.43
N ALA A 193 -3.71 11.85 -3.64
CA ALA A 193 -2.78 12.13 -2.56
C ALA A 193 -3.16 13.43 -1.82
N SER A 194 -3.10 13.37 -0.49
CA SER A 194 -3.27 14.51 0.43
C SER A 194 -1.90 15.06 0.81
N THR A 195 -1.75 16.38 0.75
CA THR A 195 -0.52 17.08 1.12
C THR A 195 -0.83 18.37 1.88
N SER A 196 -0.32 18.49 3.11
CA SER A 196 -0.44 19.64 4.00
C SER A 196 0.94 20.14 4.46
N GLY A 197 1.08 21.45 4.63
CA GLY A 197 2.33 22.10 5.06
C GLY A 197 3.42 22.15 3.99
N ARG A 198 4.68 22.37 4.39
CA ARG A 198 5.81 22.53 3.47
C ARG A 198 6.42 21.16 3.11
N ILE A 199 6.45 20.86 1.82
CA ILE A 199 7.13 19.68 1.27
C ILE A 199 8.21 20.15 0.30
N VAL A 200 9.42 19.60 0.44
CA VAL A 200 10.52 19.85 -0.49
C VAL A 200 10.87 18.54 -1.18
N ALA A 201 10.85 18.51 -2.51
CA ALA A 201 11.07 17.31 -3.31
C ALA A 201 12.19 17.49 -4.34
N GLY A 202 13.07 16.50 -4.43
CA GLY A 202 14.02 16.38 -5.52
C GLY A 202 13.36 16.10 -6.88
N ALA A 203 14.18 15.90 -7.90
CA ALA A 203 13.72 15.50 -9.23
C ALA A 203 13.27 14.03 -9.25
N ASP A 204 12.31 13.72 -10.13
CA ASP A 204 11.74 12.39 -10.35
C ASP A 204 11.17 11.73 -9.07
N VAL A 205 10.60 12.54 -8.16
CA VAL A 205 9.89 12.05 -6.97
C VAL A 205 8.46 11.62 -7.33
N GLY A 206 7.99 10.52 -6.76
CA GLY A 206 6.60 10.05 -6.89
C GLY A 206 5.88 9.98 -5.55
N ILE A 207 4.77 10.70 -5.40
CA ILE A 207 3.82 10.63 -4.28
C ILE A 207 2.54 9.97 -4.80
N TRP A 208 2.29 8.74 -4.35
CA TRP A 208 1.32 7.84 -4.98
C TRP A 208 -0.11 7.95 -4.41
N PHE A 209 -1.02 7.13 -4.93
CA PHE A 209 -2.46 7.24 -4.69
C PHE A 209 -2.80 7.07 -3.21
N SER A 210 -3.70 7.92 -2.71
CA SER A 210 -4.11 7.96 -1.30
C SER A 210 -2.99 8.14 -0.27
N CYS A 211 -1.79 8.53 -0.70
CA CYS A 211 -0.75 8.98 0.23
C CYS A 211 -1.24 10.20 1.01
N ASP A 212 -0.77 10.32 2.25
CA ASP A 212 -1.16 11.41 3.12
C ASP A 212 0.09 11.96 3.83
N LEU A 213 0.54 13.13 3.37
CA LEU A 213 1.74 13.80 3.86
C LEU A 213 1.31 15.10 4.58
N ASP A 214 1.53 15.16 5.88
CA ASP A 214 1.25 16.36 6.68
C ASP A 214 2.53 16.82 7.38
N ALA A 215 3.10 17.91 6.87
CA ALA A 215 4.32 18.50 7.42
C ALA A 215 4.03 19.39 8.65
N GLY A 216 2.77 19.62 9.02
CA GLY A 216 2.41 20.46 10.17
C GLY A 216 3.09 21.84 10.09
N ARG A 217 3.87 22.18 11.13
CA ARG A 217 4.68 23.41 11.20
C ARG A 217 6.14 23.22 10.75
N HIS A 218 6.50 22.00 10.36
CA HIS A 218 7.83 21.59 9.96
C HIS A 218 7.91 21.44 8.43
N GLU A 219 8.75 20.51 7.98
CA GLU A 219 8.98 20.18 6.58
C GLU A 219 9.06 18.66 6.41
N ILE A 220 8.51 18.16 5.30
CA ILE A 220 8.84 16.85 4.77
C ILE A 220 9.80 17.04 3.59
N SER A 221 11.04 16.55 3.72
CA SER A 221 12.07 16.64 2.67
C SER A 221 12.27 15.27 2.00
N VAL A 222 12.16 15.21 0.67
CA VAL A 222 12.24 13.97 -0.11
C VAL A 222 13.33 14.10 -1.18
N GLY A 223 14.34 13.24 -1.12
CA GLY A 223 15.43 13.19 -2.09
C GLY A 223 14.97 12.78 -3.50
N GLU A 224 15.80 13.06 -4.49
CA GLU A 224 15.53 12.72 -5.89
C GLU A 224 15.37 11.21 -6.12
N ARG A 225 14.62 10.84 -7.17
CA ARG A 225 14.39 9.45 -7.57
C ARG A 225 13.80 8.58 -6.44
N THR A 226 12.99 9.18 -5.57
CA THR A 226 12.36 8.49 -4.44
C THR A 226 10.85 8.33 -4.67
N ASN A 227 10.31 7.18 -4.26
CA ASN A 227 8.88 6.88 -4.39
C ASN A 227 8.24 6.61 -3.02
N ILE A 228 7.08 7.24 -2.79
CA ILE A 228 6.25 7.12 -1.58
C ILE A 228 4.93 6.48 -1.98
N GLN A 229 4.85 5.17 -1.82
CA GLN A 229 3.82 4.34 -2.43
C GLN A 229 2.47 4.42 -1.72
N ASP A 230 1.45 3.85 -2.38
CA ASP A 230 0.03 4.03 -2.07
C ASP A 230 -0.31 3.90 -0.59
N ASN A 231 -1.26 4.71 -0.12
CA ASN A 231 -1.76 4.73 1.25
C ASN A 231 -0.73 5.04 2.35
N THR A 232 0.53 5.32 2.02
CA THR A 232 1.55 5.74 2.99
C THR A 232 1.16 7.02 3.71
N ILE A 233 1.38 7.06 5.02
CA ILE A 233 1.10 8.20 5.90
C ILE A 233 2.41 8.72 6.47
N ILE A 234 2.66 10.01 6.28
CA ILE A 234 3.80 10.73 6.83
C ILE A 234 3.30 11.93 7.64
N ARG A 235 3.75 12.04 8.89
CA ARG A 235 3.42 13.16 9.79
C ARG A 235 4.69 13.78 10.39
N CYS A 236 4.72 15.10 10.43
CA CYS A 236 5.63 15.86 11.28
C CYS A 236 4.84 16.41 12.47
N VAL A 237 5.12 15.89 13.68
CA VAL A 237 4.47 16.31 14.92
C VAL A 237 5.40 17.23 15.70
N GLU A 238 6.61 16.78 16.02
CA GLU A 238 7.62 17.55 16.75
C GLU A 238 8.88 17.85 15.94
N GLN A 239 9.16 17.08 14.89
CA GLN A 239 10.38 17.16 14.09
C GLN A 239 10.06 17.01 12.60
N PRO A 240 10.95 17.45 11.70
CA PRO A 240 10.79 17.17 10.28
C PRO A 240 10.94 15.67 9.98
N VAL A 241 10.38 15.25 8.84
CA VAL A 241 10.68 13.95 8.22
C VAL A 241 11.60 14.17 7.03
N THR A 242 12.68 13.39 6.95
CA THR A 242 13.62 13.44 5.82
C THR A 242 13.76 12.07 5.19
N ILE A 243 13.67 11.99 3.87
CA ILE A 243 13.88 10.77 3.08
C ILE A 243 14.98 11.04 2.05
N GLY A 244 16.01 10.19 2.01
CA GLY A 244 17.12 10.28 1.08
C GLY A 244 16.74 10.00 -0.37
N TRP A 245 17.74 10.03 -1.26
CA TRP A 245 17.57 9.79 -2.69
C TRP A 245 17.58 8.29 -3.02
N GLU A 246 16.95 7.92 -4.14
CA GLU A 246 16.81 6.53 -4.60
C GLU A 246 16.25 5.58 -3.54
N SER A 247 15.39 6.11 -2.68
CA SER A 247 14.74 5.35 -1.62
C SER A 247 13.30 5.00 -2.01
N THR A 248 12.80 3.92 -1.42
CA THR A 248 11.44 3.43 -1.62
C THR A 248 10.75 3.33 -0.28
N ILE A 249 9.60 4.01 -0.15
CA ILE A 249 8.69 3.87 0.97
C ILE A 249 7.48 3.07 0.49
N GLY A 250 7.38 1.82 0.96
CA GLY A 250 6.39 0.84 0.50
C GLY A 250 4.94 1.21 0.83
N HIS A 251 3.98 0.49 0.24
CA HIS A 251 2.54 0.72 0.50
C HIS A 251 2.21 0.72 1.99
N ASN A 252 1.28 1.58 2.39
CA ASN A 252 0.70 1.59 3.74
C ASN A 252 1.73 1.79 4.88
N VAL A 253 2.90 2.34 4.59
CA VAL A 253 3.89 2.66 5.61
C VAL A 253 3.39 3.84 6.47
N ARG A 254 3.74 3.83 7.76
CA ARG A 254 3.47 4.95 8.68
C ARG A 254 4.79 5.51 9.22
N MET A 255 4.98 6.82 9.08
CA MET A 255 6.20 7.51 9.48
C MET A 255 5.89 8.78 10.25
N ASN A 256 6.48 8.92 11.44
CA ASN A 256 6.42 10.16 12.22
C ASN A 256 7.84 10.59 12.60
N ASP A 257 8.16 11.88 12.43
CA ASP A 257 9.34 12.53 13.02
C ASP A 257 10.67 11.76 12.82
N CYS A 258 10.91 11.24 11.62
CA CYS A 258 11.99 10.28 11.36
C CYS A 258 12.89 10.67 10.17
N VAL A 259 14.07 10.05 10.13
CA VAL A 259 15.03 10.18 9.04
C VAL A 259 15.18 8.83 8.36
N VAL A 260 15.06 8.80 7.04
CA VAL A 260 15.37 7.67 6.18
C VAL A 260 16.50 8.06 5.23
N GLY A 261 17.60 7.33 5.27
CA GLY A 261 18.74 7.52 4.40
C GLY A 261 18.46 7.19 2.93
N SER A 262 19.51 7.28 2.12
CA SER A 262 19.47 7.05 0.68
C SER A 262 19.64 5.58 0.33
N ARG A 263 19.14 5.15 -0.83
CA ARG A 263 19.23 3.76 -1.32
C ARG A 263 18.64 2.76 -0.32
N SER A 264 17.56 3.16 0.35
CA SER A 264 16.89 2.36 1.37
C SER A 264 15.48 1.97 0.93
N LEU A 265 15.06 0.76 1.29
CA LEU A 265 13.70 0.26 1.08
C LEU A 265 13.02 0.05 2.43
N VAL A 266 11.98 0.85 2.70
CA VAL A 266 11.06 0.66 3.81
C VAL A 266 9.90 -0.21 3.31
N GLY A 267 9.84 -1.44 3.79
CA GLY A 267 8.88 -2.45 3.33
C GLY A 267 7.43 -2.07 3.63
N MET A 268 6.53 -2.63 2.84
CA MET A 268 5.08 -2.43 2.95
C MET A 268 4.56 -2.60 4.38
N GLY A 269 3.69 -1.71 4.82
CA GLY A 269 3.07 -1.73 6.14
C GLY A 269 4.03 -1.53 7.32
N ALA A 270 5.30 -1.16 7.08
CA ALA A 270 6.22 -0.85 8.17
C ALA A 270 5.81 0.41 8.93
N ILE A 271 6.17 0.46 10.21
CA ILE A 271 5.89 1.58 11.11
C ILE A 271 7.23 2.12 11.63
N LEU A 272 7.50 3.40 11.34
CA LEU A 272 8.66 4.12 11.87
C LEU A 272 8.20 5.04 13.00
N ALA A 273 8.55 4.68 14.23
CA ALA A 273 8.27 5.48 15.42
C ALA A 273 9.09 6.78 15.42
N GLU A 274 8.61 7.76 16.19
CA GLU A 274 9.21 9.09 16.33
C GLU A 274 10.72 9.02 16.67
N GLY A 275 11.52 9.87 16.01
CA GLY A 275 12.97 9.92 16.17
C GLY A 275 13.73 8.73 15.57
N THR A 276 13.06 7.81 14.87
CA THR A 276 13.75 6.71 14.16
C THR A 276 14.74 7.29 13.14
N VAL A 277 15.95 6.74 13.12
CA VAL A 277 16.97 7.05 12.12
C VAL A 277 17.31 5.77 11.37
N VAL A 278 16.83 5.67 10.13
CA VAL A 278 17.27 4.68 9.15
C VAL A 278 18.43 5.26 8.38
N GLU A 279 19.60 4.61 8.45
CA GLU A 279 20.78 5.02 7.70
C GLU A 279 20.67 4.66 6.21
N ASP A 280 21.69 5.00 5.44
CA ASP A 280 21.78 4.65 4.02
C ASP A 280 21.86 3.13 3.81
N ASP A 281 21.44 2.65 2.65
CA ASP A 281 21.58 1.24 2.24
C ASP A 281 20.95 0.26 3.26
N VAL A 282 19.69 0.48 3.61
CA VAL A 282 18.92 -0.36 4.53
C VAL A 282 17.74 -1.01 3.83
N LEU A 283 17.48 -2.28 4.17
CA LEU A 283 16.19 -2.92 3.91
C LEU A 283 15.43 -3.07 5.23
N LEU A 284 14.31 -2.39 5.39
CA LEU A 284 13.39 -2.65 6.50
C LEU A 284 12.26 -3.55 5.98
N ALA A 285 12.09 -4.75 6.54
CA ALA A 285 11.12 -5.72 6.05
C ALA A 285 9.67 -5.21 6.15
N ALA A 286 8.79 -5.81 5.35
CA ALA A 286 7.36 -5.56 5.45
C ALA A 286 6.84 -5.84 6.88
N GLY A 287 5.96 -4.97 7.36
CA GLY A 287 5.38 -5.02 8.71
C GLY A 287 6.38 -4.84 9.87
N ALA A 288 7.62 -4.43 9.60
CA ALA A 288 8.57 -4.12 10.67
C ALA A 288 8.15 -2.85 11.43
N HIS A 289 8.37 -2.84 12.74
CA HIS A 289 7.99 -1.73 13.61
C HIS A 289 9.20 -1.27 14.41
N THR A 290 9.63 -0.02 14.23
CA THR A 290 10.70 0.56 15.04
C THR A 290 10.18 1.12 16.36
N ILE A 291 11.06 1.27 17.34
CA ILE A 291 10.74 1.96 18.60
C ILE A 291 11.28 3.40 18.58
N LYS A 292 10.77 4.25 19.49
CA LYS A 292 11.18 5.66 19.61
C LYS A 292 12.72 5.80 19.63
N GLY A 293 13.24 6.66 18.76
CA GLY A 293 14.68 6.96 18.68
C GLY A 293 15.54 5.81 18.13
N GLN A 294 14.96 4.73 17.61
CA GLN A 294 15.72 3.58 17.18
C GLN A 294 16.60 3.92 15.97
N ARG A 295 17.87 3.48 16.03
CA ARG A 295 18.81 3.57 14.91
C ARG A 295 18.88 2.26 14.13
N ILE A 296 18.62 2.33 12.83
CA ILE A 296 18.63 1.20 11.89
C ILE A 296 19.88 1.35 11.01
N ALA A 297 20.87 0.50 11.26
CA ALA A 297 22.23 0.68 10.77
C ALA A 297 22.41 0.26 9.29
N SER A 298 23.24 1.00 8.57
CA SER A 298 23.54 0.79 7.14
C SER A 298 24.02 -0.62 6.81
N GLY A 299 23.62 -1.11 5.63
CA GLY A 299 24.06 -2.38 5.08
C GLY A 299 23.37 -3.62 5.68
N TRP A 300 22.22 -3.44 6.33
CA TRP A 300 21.47 -4.52 6.96
C TRP A 300 20.01 -4.60 6.50
N LEU A 301 19.50 -5.83 6.50
CA LEU A 301 18.08 -6.15 6.56
C LEU A 301 17.64 -6.17 8.03
N TYR A 302 16.62 -5.38 8.36
CA TYR A 302 15.92 -5.37 9.63
C TYR A 302 14.49 -5.89 9.48
N GLY A 303 13.90 -6.44 10.55
CA GLY A 303 12.49 -6.80 10.57
C GLY A 303 11.95 -7.15 11.96
N GLY A 304 10.63 -7.34 12.05
CA GLY A 304 9.92 -7.67 13.28
C GLY A 304 9.40 -6.47 14.06
N ASP A 305 8.72 -6.75 15.17
CA ASP A 305 8.18 -5.78 16.13
C ASP A 305 8.64 -6.16 17.56
N PRO A 306 9.62 -5.45 18.15
CA PRO A 306 10.36 -4.33 17.56
C PRO A 306 11.38 -4.80 16.50
N ALA A 307 11.76 -3.89 15.60
CA ALA A 307 12.67 -4.16 14.49
C ALA A 307 14.06 -4.56 14.99
N LYS A 308 14.58 -5.68 14.48
CA LYS A 308 15.92 -6.21 14.81
C LYS A 308 16.70 -6.52 13.55
N LYS A 309 18.03 -6.47 13.63
CA LYS A 309 18.92 -6.95 12.56
C LYS A 309 18.62 -8.42 12.27
N LEU A 310 18.37 -8.75 11.02
CA LEU A 310 18.15 -10.12 10.56
C LEU A 310 19.37 -10.65 9.80
N SER A 311 19.85 -9.90 8.81
CA SER A 311 21.00 -10.30 7.99
C SER A 311 21.64 -9.09 7.29
N PRO A 312 22.91 -9.18 6.87
CA PRO A 312 23.51 -8.15 6.01
C PRO A 312 22.79 -8.04 4.64
N LEU A 313 22.89 -6.88 4.01
CA LEU A 313 22.53 -6.70 2.61
C LEU A 313 23.59 -7.34 1.71
N ASP A 314 23.20 -8.42 1.05
CA ASP A 314 23.95 -9.00 -0.06
C ASP A 314 23.68 -8.23 -1.37
N ASP A 315 24.47 -8.51 -2.40
CA ASP A 315 24.37 -7.84 -3.71
C ASP A 315 22.99 -8.03 -4.35
N ARG A 316 22.34 -9.17 -4.11
CA ARG A 316 20.98 -9.42 -4.60
C ARG A 316 19.98 -8.48 -3.95
N LYS A 317 20.01 -8.30 -2.63
CA LYS A 317 19.12 -7.37 -1.91
C LYS A 317 19.38 -5.93 -2.34
N ARG A 318 20.65 -5.53 -2.52
CA ARG A 318 20.99 -4.20 -3.04
C ARG A 318 20.49 -3.99 -4.46
N GLY A 319 20.64 -4.99 -5.32
CA GLY A 319 20.12 -4.98 -6.68
C GLY A 319 18.59 -4.82 -6.73
N VAL A 320 17.86 -5.51 -5.84
CA VAL A 320 16.40 -5.33 -5.70
C VAL A 320 16.07 -3.89 -5.34
N ILE A 321 16.73 -3.30 -4.34
CA ILE A 321 16.48 -1.90 -3.94
C ILE A 321 16.75 -0.94 -5.10
N ALA A 322 17.90 -1.08 -5.75
CA ALA A 322 18.32 -0.20 -6.85
C ALA A 322 17.43 -0.30 -8.09
N ALA A 323 16.78 -1.45 -8.31
CA ALA A 323 15.91 -1.66 -9.47
C ALA A 323 14.54 -0.98 -9.33
N ILE A 324 14.10 -0.62 -8.12
CA ILE A 324 12.74 -0.11 -7.89
C ILE A 324 12.57 1.31 -8.44
N TRP A 325 13.48 2.22 -8.12
CA TRP A 325 13.28 3.63 -8.46
C TRP A 325 13.16 3.90 -9.97
N PRO A 326 13.95 3.30 -10.88
CA PRO A 326 13.81 3.58 -12.32
C PRO A 326 12.46 3.14 -12.85
N MET A 327 11.95 2.00 -12.36
CA MET A 327 10.62 1.50 -12.71
C MET A 327 9.53 2.47 -12.25
N TYR A 328 9.63 2.94 -11.00
CA TYR A 328 8.66 3.88 -10.45
C TYR A 328 8.70 5.26 -11.13
N CYS A 329 9.86 5.74 -11.59
CA CYS A 329 9.95 6.95 -12.42
C CYS A 329 9.26 6.77 -13.79
N MET A 330 9.41 5.60 -14.42
CA MET A 330 8.71 5.27 -15.66
C MET A 330 7.19 5.27 -15.46
N TYR A 331 6.72 4.60 -14.41
CA TYR A 331 5.29 4.54 -14.08
C TYR A 331 4.70 5.91 -13.77
N ALA A 332 5.43 6.72 -12.99
CA ALA A 332 5.05 8.09 -12.63
C ALA A 332 4.79 8.95 -13.87
N ARG A 333 5.65 8.87 -14.90
CA ARG A 333 5.45 9.61 -16.16
C ARG A 333 4.17 9.20 -16.87
N LYS A 334 3.93 7.89 -16.99
CA LYS A 334 2.72 7.35 -17.63
C LYS A 334 1.44 7.78 -16.89
N PHE A 335 1.44 7.75 -15.56
CA PHE A 335 0.28 8.23 -14.80
C PHE A 335 0.12 9.74 -14.86
N ASP A 336 1.21 10.52 -14.86
CA ASP A 336 1.13 11.97 -14.97
C ASP A 336 0.48 12.39 -16.30
N ASP A 337 0.87 11.76 -17.41
CA ASP A 337 0.26 11.98 -18.73
C ASP A 337 -1.25 11.69 -18.69
N GLN A 338 -1.65 10.54 -18.13
CA GLN A 338 -3.06 10.15 -18.02
C GLN A 338 -3.88 11.09 -17.12
N GLN A 339 -3.33 11.55 -15.99
CA GLN A 339 -4.03 12.49 -15.12
C GLN A 339 -4.25 13.83 -15.82
N ARG A 340 -3.25 14.34 -16.55
CA ARG A 340 -3.36 15.59 -17.32
C ARG A 340 -4.42 15.51 -18.40
N GLU A 341 -4.47 14.39 -19.13
CA GLU A 341 -5.51 14.11 -20.13
C GLU A 341 -6.92 14.11 -19.49
N GLN A 342 -7.10 13.40 -18.37
CA GLN A 342 -8.37 13.33 -17.66
C GLN A 342 -8.83 14.71 -17.13
N HIS A 343 -7.90 15.53 -16.65
CA HIS A 343 -8.19 16.91 -16.24
C HIS A 343 -8.61 17.80 -17.42
N SER A 344 -7.99 17.63 -18.59
CA SER A 344 -8.32 18.43 -19.78
C SER A 344 -9.70 18.11 -20.37
N GLN A 345 -10.19 16.88 -20.23
CA GLN A 345 -11.50 16.44 -20.72
C GLN A 345 -12.66 16.77 -19.77
N GLY A 346 -12.36 17.16 -18.53
CA GLY A 346 -13.35 17.46 -17.50
C GLY A 346 -13.70 18.96 -17.35
N ASN A 347 -13.15 19.82 -18.22
CA ASN A 347 -13.33 21.29 -18.19
C ASN A 347 -14.21 21.78 -19.34
#